data_AF-A0A846TII8-F1
#
_entry.id   AF-A0A846TII8-F1
#
_cell.length_a   1.000
_cell.length_b   1.000
_cell.length_c   1.000
_cell.angle_alpha   90.00
_cell.angle_beta   90.00
_cell.angle_gamma   90.00
#
_symmetry.space_group_name_H-M   'P 1'
#
loop_
_entity.id
_entity.type
_entity.pdbx_description
1 polymer ?
#
loop_
_entity_poly.entity_id
_entity_poly.type
_entity_poly.pdbx_seq_one_letter_code
_entity_poly.pdbx_strand_id
1 'polypeptide(L)'
;MSLLKHPVINILFISFMSAIYSFIFIFTAGHMEFISILSHSRTLNSGFWNGWSDFLKAGNMKYIGYLIIGLTIVIIVFILVKRLKDYDEYQVSILAKSLFVAGFLSIIMIPFLMIMLLSDPAYSTETIFLFATIQWLGVLVSYLFFVVRS
;
A
#
# COMPACT_ATOMS: atom_id res chain seq x y z
N MET A 1 18.99 9.72 -11.89
CA MET A 1 17.77 10.22 -11.22
C MET A 1 17.11 11.40 -11.98
N SER A 2 17.08 11.42 -13.32
CA SER A 2 16.40 12.51 -14.06
C SER A 2 14.90 12.29 -14.21
N LEU A 3 14.44 11.03 -14.33
CA LEU A 3 13.02 10.71 -14.53
C LEU A 3 12.12 11.15 -13.36
N LEU A 4 12.58 10.98 -12.12
CA LEU A 4 11.82 11.37 -10.92
C LEU A 4 11.80 12.89 -10.68
N LYS A 5 12.60 13.69 -11.41
CA LYS A 5 12.53 15.16 -11.33
C LYS A 5 11.25 15.69 -11.96
N HIS A 6 10.71 14.97 -12.95
CA HIS A 6 9.51 15.41 -13.66
C HIS A 6 8.22 15.03 -12.91
N PRO A 7 7.41 16.03 -12.50
CA PRO A 7 6.21 15.78 -11.73
C PRO A 7 5.16 14.94 -12.48
N VAL A 8 5.10 15.05 -13.80
CA VAL A 8 4.20 14.24 -14.63
C VAL A 8 4.52 12.75 -14.53
N ILE A 9 5.80 12.37 -14.53
CA ILE A 9 6.22 10.97 -14.40
C ILE A 9 5.81 10.41 -13.04
N ASN A 10 6.00 11.21 -11.98
CA ASN A 10 5.62 10.78 -10.65
C ASN A 10 4.09 10.69 -10.48
N ILE A 11 3.32 11.61 -11.07
CA ILE A 11 1.85 11.52 -11.12
C ILE A 11 1.40 10.24 -11.82
N LEU A 12 1.96 9.93 -12.99
CA LEU A 12 1.61 8.72 -13.73
C LEU A 12 1.92 7.46 -12.90
N PHE A 13 3.12 7.41 -12.31
CA PHE A 13 3.54 6.28 -11.49
C PHE A 13 2.65 6.08 -10.27
N ILE A 14 2.42 7.14 -9.47
CA ILE A 14 1.62 7.03 -8.25
C ILE A 14 0.16 6.71 -8.56
N SER A 15 -0.39 7.25 -9.65
CA SER A 15 -1.76 6.98 -10.08
C SER A 15 -1.91 5.53 -10.52
N PHE A 16 -0.99 5.05 -11.36
CA PHE A 16 -1.03 3.68 -11.88
C PHE A 16 -0.92 2.65 -10.76
N MET A 17 0.10 2.79 -9.90
CA MET A 17 0.28 1.86 -8.78
C MET A 17 -0.90 1.93 -7.79
N SER A 18 -1.38 3.13 -7.46
CA SER A 18 -2.55 3.28 -6.59
C SER A 18 -3.81 2.66 -7.16
N ALA A 19 -4.01 2.74 -8.48
CA ALA A 19 -5.12 2.08 -9.15
C ALA A 19 -5.05 0.56 -9.00
N ILE A 20 -3.86 -0.04 -9.18
CA ILE A 20 -3.65 -1.48 -8.99
C ILE A 20 -3.95 -1.89 -7.54
N TYR A 21 -3.32 -1.23 -6.56
CA TYR A 21 -3.54 -1.56 -5.15
C TYR A 21 -5.02 -1.40 -4.76
N SER A 22 -5.63 -0.27 -5.12
CA SER A 22 -7.03 -0.01 -4.78
C SER A 22 -7.98 -1.01 -5.43
N PHE A 23 -7.71 -1.39 -6.68
CA PHE A 23 -8.48 -2.41 -7.38
C PHE A 23 -8.43 -3.74 -6.61
N ILE A 24 -7.24 -4.20 -6.22
CA ILE A 24 -7.07 -5.43 -5.44
C ILE A 24 -7.86 -5.36 -4.13
N PHE A 25 -7.72 -4.28 -3.36
CA PHE A 25 -8.42 -4.11 -2.08
C PHE A 25 -9.95 -4.04 -2.23
N ILE A 26 -10.46 -3.29 -3.21
CA ILE A 26 -11.90 -3.09 -3.39
C ILE A 26 -12.56 -4.34 -3.97
N PHE A 27 -11.97 -4.92 -5.01
CA PHE A 27 -12.55 -6.06 -5.71
C PHE A 27 -12.53 -7.31 -4.84
N THR A 28 -11.42 -7.54 -4.12
CA THR A 28 -11.26 -8.73 -3.28
C THR A 28 -12.14 -8.69 -2.03
N ALA A 29 -12.59 -7.51 -1.57
CA ALA A 29 -13.36 -7.33 -0.33
C ALA A 29 -14.70 -8.08 -0.31
N GLY A 30 -15.27 -8.36 -1.47
CA GLY A 30 -16.55 -9.08 -1.60
C GLY A 30 -16.43 -10.46 -2.25
N HIS A 31 -15.21 -10.93 -2.53
CA HIS A 31 -15.03 -12.22 -3.21
C HIS A 31 -15.31 -13.38 -2.26
N MET A 32 -16.26 -14.25 -2.63
CA MET A 32 -16.65 -15.42 -1.81
C MET A 32 -15.46 -16.35 -1.53
N GLU A 33 -14.59 -16.56 -2.52
CA GLU A 33 -13.37 -17.38 -2.35
C GLU A 33 -12.44 -16.77 -1.29
N PHE A 34 -12.25 -15.46 -1.31
CA PHE A 34 -11.43 -14.76 -0.33
C PHE A 34 -12.02 -14.85 1.08
N ILE A 35 -13.34 -14.66 1.22
CA ILE A 35 -14.03 -14.81 2.50
C ILE A 35 -13.91 -16.26 3.01
N SER A 36 -13.99 -17.25 2.12
CA SER A 36 -13.85 -18.66 2.49
C SER A 36 -12.45 -18.97 3.02
N ILE A 37 -11.40 -18.43 2.40
CA ILE A 37 -10.00 -18.57 2.84
C ILE A 37 -9.82 -17.96 4.24
N LEU A 38 -10.40 -16.78 4.47
CA LEU A 38 -10.32 -16.13 5.77
C LEU A 38 -11.11 -16.88 6.85
N SER A 39 -12.17 -17.61 6.50
CA SER A 39 -13.13 -18.22 7.46
C SER A 39 -12.59 -19.37 8.34
N HIS A 40 -11.28 -19.46 8.53
CA HIS A 40 -10.62 -20.42 9.40
C HIS A 40 -10.84 -20.14 10.91
N SER A 41 -10.61 -21.17 11.72
CA SER A 41 -10.59 -21.09 13.18
C SER A 41 -9.43 -20.23 13.70
N ARG A 42 -9.62 -19.54 14.83
CA ARG A 42 -8.57 -18.72 15.45
C ARG A 42 -7.47 -19.59 16.05
N THR A 43 -6.39 -19.81 15.29
CA THR A 43 -5.22 -20.60 15.73
C THR A 43 -4.15 -19.74 16.41
N LEU A 44 -4.10 -18.43 16.14
CA LEU A 44 -3.17 -17.51 16.79
C LEU A 44 -3.75 -16.93 18.09
N ASN A 45 -2.99 -17.03 19.17
CA ASN A 45 -3.28 -16.34 20.44
C ASN A 45 -2.83 -14.86 20.39
N SER A 46 -3.32 -14.12 19.39
CA SER A 46 -2.99 -12.70 19.20
C SER A 46 -4.25 -11.90 18.90
N GLY A 47 -4.56 -10.93 19.76
CA GLY A 47 -5.71 -10.03 19.56
C GLY A 47 -5.58 -9.20 18.28
N PHE A 48 -4.36 -8.82 17.90
CA PHE A 48 -4.11 -8.05 16.68
C PHE A 48 -4.45 -8.85 15.41
N TRP A 49 -3.90 -10.06 15.26
CA TRP A 49 -4.13 -10.89 14.08
C TRP A 49 -5.59 -11.32 13.95
N ASN A 50 -6.24 -11.61 15.07
CA ASN A 50 -7.66 -11.93 15.09
C ASN A 50 -8.51 -10.72 14.68
N GLY A 51 -8.22 -9.53 15.21
CA GLY A 51 -8.92 -8.31 14.81
C GLY A 51 -8.68 -7.94 13.35
N TRP A 52 -7.46 -8.14 12.84
CA TRP A 52 -7.14 -7.91 11.44
C TRP A 52 -7.86 -8.90 10.51
N SER A 53 -7.89 -10.20 10.84
CA SER A 53 -8.67 -11.21 10.10
C SER A 53 -10.16 -10.85 10.10
N ASP A 54 -10.72 -10.48 11.25
CA ASP A 54 -12.13 -10.06 11.36
C ASP A 54 -12.42 -8.79 10.52
N PHE A 55 -11.48 -7.84 10.45
CA PHE A 55 -11.58 -6.66 9.60
C PHE A 55 -11.62 -7.02 8.11
N LEU A 56 -10.75 -7.95 7.66
CA LEU A 56 -10.76 -8.42 6.27
C LEU A 56 -12.03 -9.21 5.94
N LYS A 57 -12.49 -10.09 6.84
CA LYS A 57 -13.73 -10.90 6.71
C LYS A 57 -14.96 -10.03 6.53
N ALA A 58 -15.05 -8.92 7.25
CA ALA A 58 -16.14 -7.96 7.14
C ALA A 58 -16.13 -7.16 5.81
N GLY A 59 -15.14 -7.41 4.92
CA GLY A 59 -14.98 -6.67 3.67
C GLY A 59 -14.56 -5.22 3.88
N ASN A 60 -14.06 -4.87 5.08
CA ASN A 60 -13.67 -3.49 5.40
C ASN A 60 -12.39 -3.06 4.66
N MET A 61 -11.66 -3.99 4.06
CA MET A 61 -10.47 -3.68 3.28
C MET A 61 -10.75 -2.82 2.03
N LYS A 62 -12.00 -2.77 1.56
CA LYS A 62 -12.43 -1.77 0.54
C LYS A 62 -12.17 -0.33 0.99
N TYR A 63 -12.26 -0.04 2.28
CA TYR A 63 -11.97 1.29 2.83
C TYR A 63 -10.48 1.64 2.73
N ILE A 64 -9.58 0.65 2.79
CA ILE A 64 -8.16 0.85 2.51
C ILE A 64 -7.98 1.23 1.04
N GLY A 65 -8.67 0.54 0.12
CA GLY A 65 -8.68 0.93 -1.29
C GLY A 65 -9.18 2.35 -1.52
N TYR A 66 -10.30 2.74 -0.89
CA TYR A 66 -10.80 4.12 -0.98
C TYR A 66 -9.84 5.15 -0.37
N LEU A 67 -9.17 4.80 0.73
CA LEU A 67 -8.13 5.64 1.33
C LEU A 67 -6.95 5.87 0.38
N ILE A 68 -6.49 4.82 -0.31
CA ILE A 68 -5.42 4.89 -1.31
C ILE A 68 -5.85 5.83 -2.45
N ILE A 69 -7.06 5.68 -3.00
CA ILE A 69 -7.59 6.58 -4.03
C ILE A 69 -7.64 8.03 -3.52
N GLY A 70 -8.19 8.24 -2.33
CA GLY A 70 -8.34 9.57 -1.73
C GLY A 70 -6.99 10.27 -1.54
N LEU A 71 -6.01 9.58 -0.97
CA LEU A 71 -4.65 10.11 -0.78
C LEU A 71 -4.00 10.46 -2.12
N THR A 72 -4.15 9.60 -3.13
CA THR A 72 -3.58 9.84 -4.46
C THR A 72 -4.20 11.05 -5.14
N ILE A 73 -5.51 11.24 -5.05
CA ILE A 73 -6.18 12.44 -5.55
C ILE A 73 -5.65 13.69 -4.85
N VAL A 74 -5.56 13.66 -3.51
CA VAL A 74 -5.03 14.79 -2.73
C VAL A 74 -3.61 15.14 -3.17
N ILE A 75 -2.73 14.15 -3.32
CA ILE A 75 -1.37 14.35 -3.80
C ILE A 75 -1.37 15.03 -5.18
N ILE A 76 -2.15 14.51 -6.14
CA ILE A 76 -2.21 15.06 -7.50
C ILE A 76 -2.69 16.51 -7.47
N VAL A 77 -3.74 16.81 -6.69
CA VAL A 77 -4.28 18.17 -6.54
C VAL A 77 -3.20 19.12 -6.04
N PHE A 78 -2.44 18.74 -5.00
CA PHE A 78 -1.36 19.60 -4.50
C PHE A 78 -0.24 19.83 -5.52
N ILE A 79 0.14 18.80 -6.30
CA ILE A 79 1.15 18.96 -7.36
C ILE A 79 0.66 19.94 -8.44
N LEU A 80 -0.61 19.85 -8.83
CA LEU A 80 -1.21 20.74 -9.81
C LEU A 80 -1.31 22.19 -9.29
N VAL A 81 -1.72 22.38 -8.03
CA VAL A 81 -1.77 23.70 -7.38
C VAL A 81 -0.39 24.37 -7.35
N LYS A 82 0.68 23.59 -7.14
CA LYS A 82 2.07 24.09 -7.15
C LYS A 82 2.68 24.25 -8.56
N ARG A 83 1.86 24.18 -9.61
CA ARG A 83 2.20 24.45 -11.02
C ARG A 83 3.34 23.62 -11.60
N LEU A 84 3.31 22.29 -11.41
CA LEU A 84 4.23 21.32 -12.07
C LEU A 84 5.70 21.78 -12.09
N LYS A 85 6.16 22.42 -11.01
CA LYS A 85 7.57 22.79 -10.88
C LYS A 85 8.38 21.50 -10.78
N ASP A 86 9.50 21.44 -11.49
CA ASP A 86 10.41 20.30 -11.38
C ASP A 86 10.84 20.13 -9.91
N TYR A 87 10.90 18.87 -9.48
CA TYR A 87 11.26 18.54 -8.11
C TYR A 87 12.74 18.84 -7.85
N ASP A 88 13.01 19.46 -6.70
CA ASP A 88 14.38 19.71 -6.23
C ASP A 88 15.08 18.40 -5.85
N GLU A 89 16.41 18.40 -5.80
CA GLU A 89 17.23 17.20 -5.57
C GLU A 89 16.94 16.55 -4.22
N TYR A 90 16.61 17.35 -3.21
CA TYR A 90 16.16 16.86 -1.91
C TYR A 90 14.88 16.00 -2.02
N GLN A 91 13.94 16.48 -2.84
CA GLN A 91 12.62 15.91 -3.04
C GLN A 91 12.73 14.57 -3.78
N VAL A 92 13.53 14.56 -4.84
CA VAL A 92 13.84 13.35 -5.61
C VAL A 92 14.58 12.31 -4.77
N SER A 93 15.53 12.74 -3.92
CA SER A 93 16.28 11.85 -3.04
C SER A 93 15.37 11.13 -2.04
N ILE A 94 14.44 11.84 -1.42
CA ILE A 94 13.48 11.24 -0.47
C ILE A 94 12.50 10.33 -1.18
N LEU A 95 11.94 10.76 -2.32
CA LEU A 95 11.03 9.92 -3.09
C LEU A 95 11.72 8.61 -3.51
N ALA A 96 12.93 8.71 -4.05
CA ALA A 96 13.73 7.55 -4.41
C ALA A 96 14.02 6.66 -3.20
N LYS A 97 14.36 7.23 -2.03
CA LYS A 97 14.54 6.45 -0.79
C LYS A 97 13.26 5.75 -0.37
N SER A 98 12.11 6.41 -0.43
CA SER A 98 10.82 5.80 -0.06
C SER A 98 10.46 4.62 -0.96
N LEU A 99 10.69 4.76 -2.27
CA LEU A 99 10.50 3.70 -3.25
C LEU A 99 11.52 2.58 -3.07
N PHE A 100 12.77 2.92 -2.76
CA PHE A 100 13.83 1.95 -2.50
C PHE A 100 13.53 1.15 -1.23
N VAL A 101 13.10 1.81 -0.15
CA VAL A 101 12.69 1.15 1.11
C VAL A 101 11.49 0.25 0.85
N ALA A 102 10.47 0.72 0.10
CA ALA A 102 9.32 -0.10 -0.25
C ALA A 102 9.72 -1.32 -1.08
N GLY A 103 10.58 -1.16 -2.10
CA GLY A 103 11.07 -2.26 -2.93
C GLY A 103 11.95 -3.25 -2.14
N PHE A 104 12.83 -2.75 -1.28
CA PHE A 104 13.64 -3.58 -0.39
C PHE A 104 12.77 -4.38 0.58
N LEU A 105 11.75 -3.74 1.15
CA LEU A 105 10.76 -4.42 2.00
C LEU A 105 10.04 -5.52 1.22
N SER A 106 9.62 -5.29 -0.03
CA SER A 106 9.00 -6.33 -0.87
C SER A 106 9.90 -7.55 -1.09
N ILE A 107 11.21 -7.36 -1.27
CA ILE A 107 12.15 -8.46 -1.46
C ILE A 107 12.26 -9.29 -0.17
N ILE A 108 12.39 -8.64 0.98
CA ILE A 108 12.44 -9.31 2.30
C ILE A 108 11.10 -9.98 2.64
N MET A 109 9.99 -9.45 2.12
CA MET A 109 8.68 -10.06 2.36
C MET A 109 8.56 -11.46 1.79
N ILE A 110 9.24 -11.80 0.70
CA ILE A 110 9.14 -13.13 0.11
C ILE A 110 9.55 -14.25 1.10
N PRO A 111 10.77 -14.25 1.68
CA PRO A 111 11.14 -15.28 2.65
C PRO A 111 10.30 -15.21 3.93
N PHE A 112 9.88 -14.01 4.37
CA PHE A 112 9.01 -13.86 5.53
C PHE A 112 7.64 -14.53 5.32
N LEU A 113 7.01 -14.26 4.17
CA LEU A 113 5.74 -14.86 3.78
C LEU A 113 5.88 -16.37 3.60
N MET A 114 7.01 -16.86 3.09
CA MET A 114 7.29 -18.28 2.98
C MET A 114 7.32 -18.97 4.36
N ILE A 115 7.96 -18.35 5.36
CA ILE A 115 7.98 -18.87 6.74
C ILE A 115 6.57 -18.88 7.32
N MET A 116 5.81 -17.79 7.14
CA MET A 116 4.43 -17.71 7.62
C MET A 116 3.53 -18.77 6.97
N LEU A 117 3.67 -18.98 5.67
CA LEU A 117 2.94 -20.00 4.94
C LEU A 117 3.23 -21.41 5.44
N LEU A 118 4.48 -21.70 5.81
CA LEU A 118 4.86 -23.00 6.37
C LEU A 118 4.45 -23.16 7.84
N SER A 119 4.36 -22.07 8.60
CA SER A 119 4.03 -22.09 10.03
C SER A 119 2.53 -22.14 10.29
N ASP A 120 1.77 -21.23 9.67
CA ASP A 120 0.31 -21.17 9.77
C ASP A 120 -0.26 -20.64 8.43
N PRO A 121 -0.60 -21.56 7.50
CA PRO A 121 -1.14 -21.18 6.20
C PRO A 121 -2.41 -20.33 6.30
N ALA A 122 -3.17 -20.47 7.40
CA ALA A 122 -4.46 -19.82 7.57
C ALA A 122 -4.34 -18.29 7.60
N TYR A 123 -3.31 -17.76 8.29
CA TYR A 123 -3.06 -16.31 8.42
C TYR A 123 -2.14 -15.72 7.35
N SER A 124 -1.74 -16.52 6.36
CA SER A 124 -0.81 -16.06 5.32
C SER A 124 -1.41 -14.98 4.45
N THR A 125 -2.70 -15.12 4.12
CA THR A 125 -3.45 -14.14 3.32
C THR A 125 -3.57 -12.81 4.07
N GLU A 126 -3.96 -12.84 5.34
CA GLU A 126 -4.02 -11.69 6.24
C GLU A 126 -2.69 -10.94 6.27
N THR A 127 -1.60 -11.69 6.38
CA THR A 127 -0.24 -11.15 6.44
C THR A 127 0.11 -10.41 5.15
N ILE A 128 -0.17 -11.00 3.98
CA ILE A 128 0.06 -10.38 2.67
C ILE A 128 -0.69 -9.04 2.57
N PHE A 129 -1.98 -9.02 2.92
CA PHE A 129 -2.80 -7.80 2.85
C PHE A 129 -2.33 -6.73 3.84
N LEU A 130 -1.86 -7.12 5.03
CA LEU A 130 -1.30 -6.17 5.99
C LEU A 130 -0.04 -5.51 5.43
N PHE A 131 0.88 -6.30 4.87
CA PHE A 131 2.11 -5.78 4.29
C PHE A 131 1.86 -4.90 3.07
N ALA A 132 0.98 -5.33 2.17
CA ALA A 132 0.55 -4.53 1.02
C ALA A 132 0.00 -3.17 1.47
N THR A 133 -0.82 -3.16 2.54
CA THR A 133 -1.37 -1.94 3.14
C THR A 133 -0.27 -1.03 3.65
N ILE A 134 0.61 -1.54 4.51
CA ILE A 134 1.69 -0.76 5.14
C ILE A 134 2.66 -0.22 4.09
N GLN A 135 3.03 -1.06 3.12
CA GLN A 135 4.00 -0.69 2.10
C GLN A 135 3.49 0.45 1.22
N TRP A 136 2.28 0.31 0.65
CA TRP A 136 1.78 1.34 -0.27
C TRP A 136 1.33 2.60 0.46
N LEU A 137 0.65 2.48 1.60
CA LEU A 137 0.30 3.66 2.40
C LEU A 137 1.54 4.40 2.90
N GLY A 138 2.61 3.68 3.28
CA GLY A 138 3.88 4.30 3.67
C GLY A 138 4.47 5.16 2.56
N VAL A 139 4.42 4.69 1.30
CA VAL A 139 4.84 5.48 0.13
C VAL A 139 3.93 6.70 -0.06
N LEU A 140 2.62 6.53 -0.02
CA LEU A 140 1.66 7.64 -0.20
C LEU A 140 1.78 8.72 0.88
N VAL A 141 1.92 8.32 2.15
CA VAL A 141 2.09 9.27 3.27
C VAL A 141 3.41 10.02 3.16
N SER A 142 4.50 9.32 2.81
CA SER A 142 5.80 9.96 2.57
C SER A 142 5.70 10.99 1.43
N TYR A 143 4.98 10.64 0.37
CA TYR A 143 4.76 11.51 -0.78
C TYR A 143 3.90 12.72 -0.43
N LEU A 144 2.80 12.52 0.30
CA LEU A 144 1.89 13.58 0.73
C LEU A 144 2.59 14.59 1.64
N PHE A 145 3.30 14.11 2.67
CA PHE A 145 4.07 14.96 3.58
C PHE A 145 5.02 15.87 2.81
N PHE A 146 5.69 15.30 1.81
CA PHE A 146 6.62 16.02 0.97
C PHE A 146 5.91 17.07 0.09
N VAL A 147 4.87 16.66 -0.63
CA VAL A 147 4.12 17.54 -1.52
C VAL A 147 3.48 18.70 -0.76
N VAL A 148 3.05 18.51 0.48
CA VAL A 148 2.52 19.59 1.32
C VAL A 148 3.62 20.58 1.71
N ARG A 149 4.80 20.09 2.10
CA ARG A 149 5.92 20.92 2.62
C ARG A 149 6.78 21.61 1.56
N SER A 150 6.72 21.16 0.30
CA SER A 150 7.37 21.80 -0.85
C SER A 150 6.86 23.21 -1.14
#